data_AF-A0A9W9RIY3-F1
#
_entry.id   AF-A0A9W9RIY3-F1
#
_cell.length_a   1.000
_cell.length_b   1.000
_cell.length_c   1.000
_cell.angle_alpha   90.00
_cell.angle_beta   90.00
_cell.angle_gamma   90.00
#
_symmetry.space_group_name_H-M   'P 1'
#
loop_
_entity.id
_entity.type
_entity.pdbx_description
1 polymer ?
#
loop_
_entity_poly.entity_id
_entity_poly.type
_entity_poly.pdbx_seq_one_letter_code
_entity_poly.pdbx_strand_id
1 'polypeptide(L)'
;MPASVHSQDPEHDQSMMDVEAEADPVNPILLDEKRIVVLPGSSDTAASFQFEGEGHTMGNALRYAIMKNPAVEFCGYTIPHPSDAKMHVRIQTNDTTTALEALEKGFNDLMDLCDVVTEKFTAARDQFKEDRANMMEG
;
A
#
# COMPACT_ATOMS: atom_id res chain seq x y z
N MET A 1 9.01 -29.49 -60.94
CA MET A 1 10.29 -28.76 -60.83
C MET A 1 10.42 -27.88 -62.07
N PRO A 2 10.90 -26.63 -61.94
CA PRO A 2 12.29 -26.36 -61.59
C PRO A 2 12.47 -25.70 -60.21
N ALA A 3 13.65 -25.95 -59.66
CA ALA A 3 14.25 -25.31 -58.49
C ALA A 3 15.27 -24.27 -58.97
N SER A 4 15.46 -23.20 -58.19
CA SER A 4 16.68 -22.36 -58.03
C SER A 4 16.25 -20.99 -57.46
N VAL A 5 16.87 -20.33 -56.49
CA VAL A 5 18.24 -20.44 -55.94
C VAL A 5 18.22 -19.96 -54.49
N HIS A 6 19.16 -20.52 -53.74
CA HIS A 6 19.56 -20.22 -52.38
C HIS A 6 20.23 -18.83 -52.25
N SER A 7 19.92 -18.11 -51.18
CA SER A 7 20.85 -17.15 -50.55
C SER A 7 20.48 -17.09 -49.06
N GLN A 8 21.19 -17.90 -48.27
CA GLN A 8 21.35 -17.64 -46.84
C GLN A 8 22.34 -16.48 -46.71
N ASP A 9 22.03 -15.51 -45.87
CA ASP A 9 23.00 -15.00 -44.91
C ASP A 9 22.27 -14.58 -43.63
N PRO A 10 22.94 -14.72 -42.47
CA PRO A 10 22.37 -14.75 -41.12
C PRO A 10 22.53 -13.38 -40.46
N GLU A 11 22.30 -13.30 -39.15
CA GLU A 11 22.65 -12.16 -38.28
C GLU A 11 21.58 -11.06 -38.14
N HIS A 12 20.56 -11.37 -37.36
CA HIS A 12 20.08 -10.39 -36.39
C HIS A 12 20.16 -10.99 -35.00
N ASP A 13 21.39 -11.01 -34.50
CA ASP A 13 21.71 -11.06 -33.07
C ASP A 13 21.08 -9.82 -32.43
N GLN A 14 19.88 -9.97 -31.85
CA GLN A 14 19.37 -8.98 -30.92
C GLN A 14 20.16 -9.15 -29.62
N SER A 15 21.35 -8.55 -29.60
CA SER A 15 22.09 -8.29 -28.38
C SER A 15 21.13 -7.63 -27.39
N MET A 16 20.92 -8.28 -26.24
CA MET A 16 20.24 -7.65 -25.11
C MET A 16 21.03 -6.38 -24.78
N MET A 17 20.44 -5.21 -25.06
CA MET A 17 20.96 -3.97 -24.50
C MET A 17 20.73 -4.07 -23.00
N ASP A 18 21.82 -4.10 -22.23
CA ASP A 18 21.78 -3.84 -20.80
C ASP A 18 21.09 -2.50 -20.60
N VAL A 19 19.83 -2.55 -20.18
CA VAL A 19 19.15 -1.39 -19.62
C VAL A 19 19.81 -1.18 -18.28
N GLU A 20 20.83 -0.31 -18.26
CA GLU A 20 21.27 0.31 -17.01
C GLU A 20 20.03 0.93 -16.38
N ALA A 21 19.55 0.30 -15.31
CA ALA A 21 18.45 0.79 -14.52
C ALA A 21 18.95 2.06 -13.83
N GLU A 22 18.81 3.19 -14.52
CA GLU A 22 18.83 4.52 -13.94
C GLU A 22 17.82 4.49 -12.79
N ALA A 23 18.32 4.40 -11.56
CA ALA A 23 17.50 4.51 -10.37
C ALA A 23 16.98 5.95 -10.35
N ASP A 24 15.74 6.14 -10.78
CA ASP A 24 15.05 7.42 -10.70
C ASP A 24 15.25 7.98 -9.27
N PRO A 25 15.87 9.17 -9.13
CA PRO A 25 16.07 9.77 -7.82
C PRO A 25 14.69 9.95 -7.19
N VAL A 26 14.54 9.40 -5.99
CA VAL A 26 13.32 9.41 -5.17
C VAL A 26 12.62 10.76 -5.33
N ASN A 27 11.56 10.78 -6.14
CA ASN A 27 10.86 12.00 -6.46
C ASN A 27 10.36 12.59 -5.13
N PRO A 28 10.80 13.80 -4.74
CA PRO A 28 10.36 14.41 -3.49
C PRO A 28 8.85 14.50 -3.57
N ILE A 29 8.17 13.88 -2.60
CA ILE A 29 6.71 13.73 -2.50
C ILE A 29 6.04 15.00 -3.05
N LEU A 30 5.51 14.91 -4.27
CA LEU A 30 4.77 15.99 -4.92
C LEU A 30 3.44 16.12 -4.15
N LEU A 31 3.44 16.89 -3.07
CA LEU A 31 2.33 17.09 -2.14
C LEU A 31 1.24 18.03 -2.70
N ASP A 32 0.97 18.03 -4.00
CA ASP A 32 0.11 19.04 -4.65
C ASP A 32 -1.20 18.51 -5.26
N GLU A 33 -1.63 17.30 -4.90
CA GLU A 33 -3.01 16.87 -5.14
C GLU A 33 -3.65 16.51 -3.79
N LYS A 34 -4.85 17.05 -3.51
CA LYS A 34 -5.64 16.69 -2.32
C LYS A 34 -5.98 15.20 -2.37
N ARG A 35 -5.12 14.35 -1.81
CA ARG A 35 -5.28 12.90 -1.82
C ARG A 35 -6.49 12.42 -1.00
N ILE A 36 -7.04 13.29 -0.15
CA ILE A 36 -8.19 13.01 0.70
C ILE A 36 -9.24 14.11 0.54
N VAL A 37 -10.48 13.71 0.25
CA VAL A 37 -11.63 14.60 0.12
C VAL A 37 -12.76 14.11 1.03
N VAL A 38 -13.34 15.00 1.83
CA VAL A 38 -14.54 14.69 2.61
C VAL A 38 -15.77 14.80 1.70
N LEU A 39 -16.53 13.72 1.58
CA LEU A 39 -17.73 13.66 0.75
C LEU A 39 -18.93 14.37 1.43
N PRO A 40 -19.88 14.91 0.65
CA PRO A 40 -21.09 15.53 1.19
C PRO A 40 -21.93 14.54 2.00
N GLY A 41 -22.66 15.04 3.01
CA GLY A 41 -23.39 14.18 3.96
C GLY A 41 -22.53 13.68 5.12
N SER A 42 -21.49 14.45 5.46
CA SER A 42 -20.66 14.22 6.64
C SER A 42 -21.16 15.09 7.81
N SER A 43 -21.30 14.48 8.98
CA SER A 43 -21.51 15.11 10.28
C SER A 43 -20.31 14.81 11.18
N ASP A 44 -20.24 15.47 12.34
CA ASP A 44 -19.11 15.32 13.28
C ASP A 44 -18.90 13.85 13.69
N THR A 45 -19.98 13.10 13.90
CA THR A 45 -19.95 11.69 14.28
C THR A 45 -20.03 10.72 13.09
N ALA A 46 -20.26 11.19 11.87
CA ALA A 46 -20.43 10.31 10.72
C ALA A 46 -19.96 10.97 9.42
N ALA A 47 -18.77 10.59 8.95
CA ALA A 47 -18.15 11.18 7.76
C ALA A 47 -17.76 10.13 6.72
N SER A 48 -17.79 10.55 5.46
CA SER A 48 -17.29 9.78 4.31
C SER A 48 -16.04 10.44 3.76
N PHE A 49 -14.95 9.68 3.61
CA PHE A 49 -13.68 10.13 3.08
C PHE A 49 -13.40 9.43 1.76
N GLN A 50 -13.01 10.18 0.74
CA GLN A 50 -12.51 9.67 -0.54
C GLN A 50 -10.99 9.80 -0.56
N PHE A 51 -10.32 8.69 -0.84
CA PHE A 51 -8.87 8.60 -1.03
C PHE A 51 -8.57 8.40 -2.52
N GLU A 52 -7.66 9.18 -3.07
CA GLU A 52 -7.21 9.07 -4.46
C GLU A 52 -5.89 8.30 -4.55
N GLY A 53 -5.80 7.37 -5.51
CA GLY A 53 -4.64 6.50 -5.71
C GLY A 53 -4.56 5.31 -4.76
N GLU A 54 -5.59 5.09 -3.94
CA GLU A 54 -5.61 4.08 -2.89
C GLU A 54 -6.67 3.00 -3.13
N GLY A 55 -6.49 1.82 -2.52
CA GLY A 55 -7.34 0.65 -2.78
C GLY A 55 -7.44 -0.34 -1.61
N HIS A 56 -7.75 -1.60 -1.92
CA HIS A 56 -8.05 -2.63 -0.92
C HIS A 56 -6.97 -2.86 0.13
N THR A 57 -5.70 -2.69 -0.24
CA THR A 57 -4.56 -2.87 0.68
C THR A 57 -4.65 -1.91 1.85
N MET A 58 -4.66 -0.60 1.60
CA MET A 58 -4.80 0.41 2.65
C MET A 58 -6.20 0.37 3.26
N GLY A 59 -7.25 0.22 2.45
CA GLY A 59 -8.64 0.21 2.92
C GLY A 59 -8.93 -0.88 3.94
N ASN A 60 -8.49 -2.11 3.68
CA ASN A 60 -8.72 -3.22 4.59
C ASN A 60 -7.92 -3.09 5.89
N ALA A 61 -6.66 -2.64 5.80
CA ALA A 61 -5.81 -2.41 6.96
C ALA A 61 -6.37 -1.30 7.85
N LEU A 62 -6.71 -0.15 7.25
CA LEU A 62 -7.27 1.00 7.94
C LEU A 62 -8.62 0.68 8.57
N ARG A 63 -9.51 -0.01 7.84
CA ARG A 63 -10.78 -0.49 8.40
C ARG A 63 -10.54 -1.34 9.64
N TYR A 64 -9.58 -2.26 9.60
CA TYR A 64 -9.27 -3.11 10.75
C TYR A 64 -8.80 -2.29 11.95
N ALA A 65 -7.86 -1.36 11.74
CA ALA A 65 -7.32 -0.50 12.80
C ALA A 65 -8.42 0.36 13.44
N ILE A 66 -9.22 1.05 12.62
CA ILE A 66 -10.31 1.92 13.10
C ILE A 66 -11.36 1.13 13.88
N MET A 67 -11.75 -0.06 13.41
CA MET A 67 -12.72 -0.92 14.11
C MET A 67 -12.23 -1.45 15.48
N LYS A 68 -10.94 -1.29 15.82
CA LYS A 68 -10.44 -1.61 17.17
C LYS A 68 -10.74 -0.51 18.18
N ASN A 69 -11.01 0.71 17.73
CA ASN A 69 -11.37 1.80 18.61
C ASN A 69 -12.81 1.61 19.14
N PRO A 70 -13.04 1.47 20.46
CA PRO A 70 -14.38 1.28 21.01
C PRO A 70 -15.31 2.49 20.83
N ALA A 71 -14.77 3.65 20.47
CA ALA A 71 -15.55 4.83 20.13
C ALA A 71 -16.12 4.80 18.69
N VAL A 72 -15.74 3.80 17.88
CA VAL A 72 -16.23 3.62 16.52
C VAL A 72 -17.32 2.56 16.51
N GLU A 73 -18.50 2.93 16.00
CA GLU A 73 -19.62 2.01 15.84
C GLU A 73 -19.59 1.31 14.47
N PHE A 74 -19.14 2.04 13.44
CA PHE A 74 -19.06 1.51 12.09
C PHE A 74 -17.86 2.08 11.34
N CYS A 75 -17.13 1.19 10.67
CA CYS A 75 -16.15 1.57 9.66
C CYS A 75 -16.23 0.59 8.48
N GLY A 76 -16.40 1.14 7.28
CA GLY A 76 -16.45 0.38 6.04
C GLY A 76 -15.69 1.11 4.94
N TYR A 77 -15.13 0.35 4.00
CA TYR A 77 -14.55 0.91 2.80
C TYR A 77 -15.15 0.25 1.56
N THR A 78 -15.18 0.99 0.45
CA THR A 78 -15.64 0.48 -0.84
C THR A 78 -14.85 1.13 -1.96
N ILE A 79 -14.68 0.38 -3.05
CA ILE A 79 -14.18 0.90 -4.32
C ILE A 79 -15.40 0.98 -5.24
N PRO A 80 -15.84 2.18 -5.64
CA PRO A 80 -17.08 2.34 -6.40
C PRO A 80 -17.00 1.62 -7.75
N HIS A 81 -15.83 1.59 -8.38
CA HIS A 81 -15.58 0.88 -9.61
C HIS A 81 -14.12 0.42 -9.69
N PRO A 82 -13.81 -0.83 -10.09
CA PRO A 82 -12.45 -1.37 -10.09
C PRO A 82 -11.47 -0.65 -11.02
N SER A 83 -11.98 0.07 -12.04
CA SER A 83 -11.14 0.88 -12.95
C SER A 83 -10.85 2.28 -12.42
N ASP A 84 -11.50 2.71 -11.34
CA ASP A 84 -11.24 4.00 -10.71
C ASP A 84 -10.24 3.82 -9.57
N ALA A 85 -9.16 4.61 -9.58
CA ALA A 85 -8.20 4.66 -8.48
C ALA A 85 -8.73 5.52 -7.31
N LYS A 86 -9.97 5.25 -6.88
CA LYS A 86 -10.65 5.96 -5.79
C LYS A 86 -11.21 4.97 -4.79
N MET A 87 -10.97 5.23 -3.51
CA MET A 87 -11.50 4.44 -2.42
C MET A 87 -12.32 5.33 -1.50
N HIS A 88 -13.53 4.89 -1.12
CA HIS A 88 -14.35 5.57 -0.14
C HIS A 88 -14.29 4.84 1.19
N VAL A 89 -14.12 5.57 2.29
CA VAL A 89 -14.16 5.08 3.66
C VAL A 89 -15.26 5.82 4.40
N ARG A 90 -16.21 5.09 4.98
CA ARG A 90 -17.27 5.65 5.84
C ARG A 90 -16.98 5.26 7.27
N ILE A 91 -16.96 6.26 8.15
CA ILE A 91 -16.79 6.09 9.59
C ILE A 91 -18.03 6.66 10.29
N GLN A 92 -18.55 5.91 11.26
CA GLN A 92 -19.53 6.39 12.23
C GLN A 92 -18.98 6.11 13.62
N THR A 93 -18.90 7.15 14.43
CA THR A 93 -18.44 7.14 15.81
C THR A 93 -19.62 7.39 16.74
N ASN A 94 -19.42 7.08 18.02
CA ASN A 94 -20.33 7.52 19.06
C ASN A 94 -20.17 9.03 19.32
N ASP A 95 -21.03 9.60 20.19
CA ASP A 95 -21.00 11.02 20.55
C ASP A 95 -19.76 11.45 21.38
N THR A 96 -18.78 10.56 21.58
CA THR A 96 -17.57 10.83 22.38
C THR A 96 -16.37 11.26 21.53
N THR A 97 -16.39 11.01 20.22
CA THR A 97 -15.26 11.28 19.31
C THR A 97 -15.78 11.65 17.94
N THR A 98 -15.06 12.51 17.22
CA THR A 98 -15.41 12.85 15.84
C THR A 98 -14.89 11.80 14.85
N ALA A 99 -15.55 11.68 13.71
CA ALA A 99 -15.13 10.75 12.64
C ALA A 99 -13.72 11.08 12.10
N LEU A 100 -13.31 12.35 12.15
CA LEU A 100 -11.97 12.78 11.74
C LEU A 100 -10.91 12.36 12.77
N GLU A 101 -11.15 12.56 14.06
CA GLU A 101 -10.24 12.10 15.12
C GLU A 101 -10.10 10.57 15.12
N ALA A 102 -11.22 9.84 14.88
CA ALA A 102 -11.17 8.39 14.74
C ALA A 102 -10.33 7.94 13.52
N LEU A 103 -10.39 8.69 12.42
CA LEU A 103 -9.57 8.43 11.23
C LEU A 103 -8.08 8.67 11.52
N GLU A 104 -7.73 9.81 12.11
CA GLU A 104 -6.35 10.16 12.45
C GLU A 104 -5.75 9.14 13.44
N LYS A 105 -6.50 8.82 14.49
CA LYS A 105 -6.11 7.78 15.44
C LYS A 105 -5.93 6.42 14.74
N GLY A 106 -6.83 6.05 13.83
CA GLY A 106 -6.71 4.80 13.08
C GLY A 106 -5.45 4.70 12.23
N PHE A 107 -4.98 5.81 11.65
CA PHE A 107 -3.70 5.84 10.94
C PHE A 107 -2.51 5.73 11.89
N ASN A 108 -2.53 6.42 13.03
CA ASN A 108 -1.48 6.32 14.04
C ASN A 108 -1.37 4.89 14.59
N ASP A 109 -2.50 4.27 14.96
CA ASP A 109 -2.56 2.88 15.43
C ASP A 109 -2.03 1.90 14.38
N LEU A 110 -2.25 2.16 13.08
CA LEU A 110 -1.73 1.35 11.98
C LEU A 110 -0.21 1.51 11.81
N MET A 111 0.32 2.72 11.95
CA MET A 111 1.76 2.98 11.91
C MET A 111 2.48 2.29 13.08
N ASP A 112 1.96 2.45 14.30
CA ASP A 112 2.49 1.79 15.50
C ASP A 112 2.52 0.26 15.35
N LEU A 113 1.48 -0.31 14.73
CA LEU A 113 1.42 -1.74 14.45
C LEU A 113 2.55 -2.16 13.49
N CYS A 114 2.79 -1.39 12.43
CA CYS A 114 3.86 -1.66 11.46
C CYS A 114 5.24 -1.59 12.12
N ASP A 115 5.47 -0.64 13.02
CA ASP A 115 6.73 -0.49 13.76
C ASP A 115 6.99 -1.71 14.65
N VAL A 116 5.99 -2.13 15.44
CA VAL A 116 6.10 -3.31 16.31
C VAL A 116 6.35 -4.59 15.49
N VAL A 117 5.70 -4.74 14.34
CA VAL A 117 5.92 -5.90 13.45
C VAL A 117 7.34 -5.87 12.89
N THR A 118 7.82 -4.70 12.46
CA THR A 118 9.16 -4.53 11.88
C THR A 118 10.24 -4.83 12.90
N GLU A 119 10.11 -4.33 14.13
CA GLU A 119 11.04 -4.57 15.23
C GLU A 119 11.12 -6.07 15.54
N LYS A 120 9.98 -6.72 15.78
CA LYS A 120 9.94 -8.15 16.13
C LYS A 120 10.47 -9.04 15.00
N PHE A 121 10.13 -8.71 13.76
CA PHE A 121 10.62 -9.44 12.60
C PHE A 121 12.13 -9.31 12.45
N THR A 122 12.66 -8.10 12.61
CA THR A 122 14.11 -7.83 12.52
C THR A 122 14.87 -8.58 13.60
N ALA A 123 14.41 -8.51 14.85
CA ALA A 123 15.01 -9.25 15.97
C ALA A 123 15.01 -10.76 15.73
N ALA A 124 13.87 -11.33 15.30
CA ALA A 124 13.76 -12.77 15.03
C ALA A 124 14.64 -13.22 13.86
N ARG A 125 14.73 -12.39 12.80
CA ARG A 125 15.59 -12.63 11.64
C ARG A 125 17.07 -12.65 12.03
N ASP A 126 17.49 -11.71 12.88
CA ASP A 126 18.89 -11.58 13.27
C ASP A 126 19.30 -12.70 14.21
N GLN A 127 18.44 -13.07 15.17
CA GLN A 127 18.64 -14.27 16.00
C GLN A 127 18.78 -15.53 15.13
N PHE A 128 17.91 -15.72 14.14
CA PHE A 128 17.99 -16.88 13.25
C PHE A 128 19.30 -16.94 12.45
N LYS A 129 19.83 -15.78 12.03
CA LYS A 129 21.12 -15.71 11.33
C LYS A 129 22.28 -16.07 12.24
N GLU A 130 22.27 -15.58 13.48
CA GLU A 130 23.28 -15.89 14.49
C GLU A 130 23.28 -17.39 14.84
N ASP A 131 22.11 -17.97 15.10
CA ASP A 131 21.96 -19.39 15.42
C ASP A 131 22.48 -20.27 14.28
N ARG A 132 22.19 -19.91 13.02
CA ARG A 132 22.65 -20.63 11.84
C ARG A 132 24.16 -20.52 11.63
N ALA A 133 24.75 -19.36 11.93
CA ALA A 133 26.20 -19.17 11.86
C ALA A 133 26.91 -20.04 12.90
N ASN A 134 26.41 -20.04 14.13
CA ASN A 134 26.94 -20.86 15.22
C ASN A 134 26.86 -22.37 14.93
N MET A 135 25.84 -22.83 14.18
CA MET A 135 25.72 -24.23 13.74
C MET A 135 26.68 -24.62 12.61
N MET A 136 27.26 -23.66 11.88
CA MET A 136 28.20 -23.93 10.78
C MET A 136 29.67 -23.89 11.23
N GLU A 137 29.97 -23.33 12.40
CA GLU A 137 31.33 -23.20 12.94
C GLU A 137 31.73 -24.31 13.93
N GLY A 138 30.78 -25.16 14.37
CA GLY A 138 31.01 -26.30 15.27
C GLY A 138 30.94 -27.65 14.56
#